data_AF-A0A535P564-F1
#
_entry.id   AF-A0A535P564-F1
#
_cell.length_a   1.000
_cell.length_b   1.000
_cell.length_c   1.000
_cell.angle_alpha   90.00
_cell.angle_beta   90.00
_cell.angle_gamma   90.00
#
_symmetry.space_group_name_H-M   'P 1'
#
loop_
_entity.id
_entity.type
_entity.pdbx_description
1 polymer ?
#
loop_
_entity_poly.entity_id
_entity_poly.type
_entity_poly.pdbx_seq_one_letter_code
_entity_poly.pdbx_strand_id
1 'polypeptide(L)' 'MATNPIYVETEEEIPELVERLRRYHGEDTMLVLPMRSRIGQSRFNFQLLRNYPARLGKRVTVVCDDPAV' A
#
# COMPACT_ATOMS: atom_id res chain seq x y z
N MET A 1 1.61 6.28 18.33
CA MET A 1 0.63 6.77 17.33
C MET A 1 -0.08 5.54 16.78
N ALA A 2 -1.42 5.54 16.72
CA ALA A 2 -2.15 4.41 16.16
C ALA A 2 -1.99 4.44 14.63
N THR A 3 -1.16 3.55 14.10
CA THR A 3 -1.08 3.29 12.66
C THR A 3 -2.38 2.58 12.28
N ASN A 4 -3.28 3.27 11.58
CA ASN A 4 -4.50 2.63 11.08
C ASN A 4 -4.13 1.82 9.82
N PRO A 5 -4.20 0.48 9.88
CA PRO A 5 -3.89 -0.35 8.73
C PRO A 5 -4.95 -0.16 7.64
N ILE A 6 -4.47 -0.05 6.40
CA ILE A 6 -5.29 -0.08 5.18
C ILE A 6 -5.17 -1.49 4.62
N TYR A 7 -6.25 -2.25 4.75
CA TYR A 7 -6.38 -3.55 4.10
C TYR A 7 -6.67 -3.33 2.62
N VAL A 8 -5.84 -3.93 1.79
CA VAL A 8 -5.94 -3.87 0.33
C VAL A 8 -6.74 -5.07 -0.15
N GLU A 9 -7.58 -4.91 -1.16
CA GLU A 9 -8.31 -6.04 -1.72
C GLU A 9 -7.45 -6.80 -2.75
N THR A 10 -7.76 -8.08 -2.98
CA THR A 10 -6.95 -8.92 -3.88
C THR A 10 -6.95 -8.39 -5.32
N GLU A 11 -8.07 -7.83 -5.76
CA GLU A 11 -8.25 -7.28 -7.10
C GLU A 11 -7.95 -5.78 -7.19
N GLU A 12 -7.71 -5.12 -6.05
CA GLU A 12 -7.45 -3.68 -5.99
C GLU A 12 -6.20 -3.31 -6.80
N GLU A 13 -6.30 -2.22 -7.55
CA GLU A 13 -5.22 -1.70 -8.37
C GLU A 13 -4.55 -0.49 -7.72
N ILE A 14 -3.31 -0.20 -8.15
CA ILE A 14 -2.52 0.93 -7.63
C ILE A 14 -3.30 2.26 -7.64
N PRO A 15 -4.05 2.65 -8.70
CA PRO A 15 -4.78 3.91 -8.71
C PRO A 15 -5.82 4.03 -7.60
N GLU A 16 -6.54 2.94 -7.30
CA GLU A 16 -7.55 2.90 -6.24
C GLU A 16 -6.92 3.09 -4.87
N LEU A 17 -5.82 2.38 -4.62
CA LEU A 17 -5.08 2.48 -3.38
C LEU A 17 -4.44 3.86 -3.18
N VAL A 18 -3.97 4.47 -4.27
CA VAL A 18 -3.46 5.86 -4.29
C VAL A 18 -4.53 6.86 -3.86
N GLU A 19 -5.76 6.73 -4.38
CA GLU A 19 -6.87 7.60 -3.99
C GLU A 19 -7.25 7.43 -2.52
N ARG A 20 -7.21 6.20 -2.00
CA ARG A 20 -7.39 5.94 -0.55
C ARG A 20 -6.31 6.60 0.29
N LEU A 21 -5.04 6.48 -0.11
CA LEU A 21 -3.90 7.11 0.57
C LEU A 21 -3.98 8.64 0.55
N ARG A 22 -4.53 9.21 -0.52
CA ARG A 22 -4.76 10.66 -0.64
C ARG A 22 -5.83 11.16 0.34
N ARG A 23 -6.89 10.38 0.57
CA ARG A 23 -7.98 10.70 1.51
C ARG A 23 -7.63 10.35 2.96
N TYR A 24 -6.65 9.47 3.17
CA TYR A 24 -6.17 9.14 4.50
C TYR A 24 -5.49 10.35 5.15
N HIS A 25 -5.90 10.76 6.35
CA HIS A 25 -5.37 11.95 7.03
C HIS A 25 -4.15 11.68 7.94
N GLY A 26 -3.69 10.43 8.07
CA GLY A 26 -2.50 10.11 8.85
C GLY A 26 -1.19 10.31 8.09
N GLU A 27 -0.12 10.55 8.85
CA GLU A 27 1.26 10.62 8.35
C GLU A 27 1.86 9.22 8.13
N ASP A 28 1.50 8.28 9.00
CA ASP A 28 1.95 6.89 8.95
C ASP A 28 0.77 5.93 8.76
N THR A 29 0.92 4.98 7.85
CA THR A 29 -0.05 3.88 7.67
C THR A 29 0.65 2.60 7.23
N MET A 30 -0.04 1.48 7.47
CA MET A 30 0.40 0.16 7.08
C MET A 30 -0.52 -0.35 5.98
N LEU A 31 0.04 -0.71 4.83
CA LEU A 31 -0.69 -1.39 3.76
C LEU A 31 -0.56 -2.90 3.97
N VAL A 32 -1.69 -3.56 4.20
CA VAL A 32 -1.73 -5.02 4.32
C VAL A 32 -2.21 -5.59 3.00
N LEU A 33 -1.30 -6.22 2.27
CA LEU A 33 -1.58 -6.88 1.00
C LEU A 33 -2.01 -8.33 1.25
N PRO A 34 -3.17 -8.77 0.74
CA PRO A 34 -3.57 -10.16 0.82
C PRO A 34 -2.69 -11.02 -0.10
N MET A 35 -2.61 -12.31 0.21
CA MET A 35 -1.98 -13.29 -0.69
C MET A 35 -2.59 -13.19 -2.09
N ARG A 36 -1.75 -13.27 -3.13
CA ARG A 36 -2.14 -13.12 -4.54
C ARG A 36 -2.72 -11.77 -4.92
N SER A 37 -2.57 -10.72 -4.11
CA SER A 37 -2.94 -9.36 -4.51
C SER A 37 -2.31 -8.98 -5.85
N ARG A 38 -3.08 -8.38 -6.75
CA ARG A 38 -2.55 -7.83 -8.03
C ARG A 38 -1.39 -6.86 -7.79
N ILE A 39 -1.48 -6.06 -6.73
CA ILE A 39 -0.43 -5.14 -6.33
C ILE A 39 0.82 -5.89 -5.87
N GLY A 40 0.65 -6.95 -5.07
CA GLY A 40 1.74 -7.78 -4.56
C GLY A 40 2.52 -8.52 -5.63
N GLN A 41 1.94 -8.84 -6.79
CA GLN A 41 2.61 -9.66 -7.81
C GLN A 41 3.72 -8.95 -8.62
N SER A 42 4.01 -7.67 -8.37
CA SER A 42 4.98 -6.91 -9.16
C SER A 42 5.89 -6.03 -8.31
N ARG A 43 7.21 -6.18 -8.47
CA ARG A 43 8.22 -5.32 -7.83
C ARG A 43 8.04 -3.83 -8.18
N PHE A 44 7.57 -3.53 -9.39
CA PHE A 44 7.29 -2.17 -9.81
C PHE A 44 6.18 -1.53 -8.97
N ASN A 45 5.15 -2.31 -8.61
CA ASN A 45 4.06 -1.86 -7.76
C ASN A 45 4.57 -1.48 -6.35
N PHE A 46 5.47 -2.27 -5.77
CA PHE A 46 6.10 -1.90 -4.49
C PHE A 46 6.94 -0.62 -4.58
N GLN A 47 7.64 -0.40 -5.70
CA GLN A 47 8.37 0.85 -5.91
C GLN A 47 7.41 2.05 -5.99
N LEU A 48 6.26 1.91 -6.66
CA LEU A 48 5.22 2.94 -6.69
C LEU A 48 4.66 3.20 -5.28
N LEU A 49 4.33 2.16 -4.53
CA LEU A 49 3.83 2.27 -3.15
C LEU A 49 4.84 2.87 -2.19
N ARG A 50 6.14 2.76 -2.46
CA ARG A 50 7.18 3.40 -1.65
C ARG A 50 7.36 4.87 -2.02
N ASN A 51 7.41 5.18 -3.31
CA ASN A 51 7.78 6.51 -3.79
C ASN A 51 6.61 7.49 -3.80
N TYR A 52 5.39 7.02 -4.07
CA TYR A 52 4.23 7.90 -4.20
C TYR A 52 3.79 8.49 -2.85
N PRO A 53 3.62 7.72 -1.77
CA PRO A 53 3.25 8.27 -0.47
C PRO A 53 4.32 9.22 0.08
N ALA A 54 5.60 8.94 -0.19
CA ALA A 54 6.69 9.84 0.17
C ALA A 54 6.53 11.24 -0.45
N ARG A 55 6.00 11.34 -1.68
CA ARG A 55 5.68 12.63 -2.32
C ARG A 55 4.49 13.34 -1.67
N LEU A 56 3.62 12.60 -0.98
CA LEU A 56 2.50 13.14 -0.19
C LEU A 56 2.90 13.46 1.26
N GLY A 57 4.19 13.32 1.62
CA GLY A 57 4.64 13.46 3.00
C GLY A 57 4.19 12.32 3.92
N LYS A 58 3.76 11.19 3.35
CA LYS A 58 3.26 10.01 4.08
C LYS A 58 4.30 8.91 4.08
N ARG A 59 4.43 8.20 5.21
CA ARG A 59 5.22 6.99 5.29
C ARG A 59 4.30 5.79 5.28
N VAL A 60 4.66 4.82 4.44
CA VAL A 60 3.88 3.61 4.25
C VAL A 60 4.77 2.41 4.47
N THR A 61 4.32 1.52 5.33
CA THR A 61 4.89 0.18 5.51
C THR A 61 4.02 -0.82 4.79
N VAL A 62 4.59 -1.58 3.86
CA VAL A 62 3.86 -2.64 3.17
C VAL A 62 4.12 -3.96 3.89
N VAL A 63 3.04 -4.64 4.28
CA VAL A 63 3.07 -6.00 4.84
C VAL A 63 2.42 -6.91 3.81
N CYS A 64 3.18 -7.91 3.35
CA CYS A 64 2.77 -8.88 2.36
C CYS A 64 3.29 -10.25 2.81
N ASP A 65 2.40 -11.21 2.97
CA ASP A 65 2.76 -12.59 3.34
C ASP A 65 2.89 -13.51 2.11
N ASP A 66 2.92 -12.94 0.90
CA ASP A 66 3.05 -13.71 -0.34
C ASP A 66 4.52 -14.13 -0.55
N PRO A 67 4.84 -15.43 -0.55
CA PRO A 67 6.22 -15.92 -0.71
C PRO A 67 6.74 -15.79 -2.16
N ALA A 68 5.89 -15.44 -3.12
CA ALA A 68 6.28 -15.30 -4.53
C ALA A 68 6.93 -13.94 -4.87
N VAL A 69 7.08 -13.06 -3.88
CA VAL A 69 7.51 -11.65 -4.03
C VAL A 69 8.92 -11.41 -3.50
#